data_AF-A0A2E3CMP4-F1
#
_entry.id   AF-A0A2E3CMP4-F1
#
_cell.length_a   1.000
_cell.length_b   1.000
_cell.length_c   1.000
_cell.angle_alpha   90.00
_cell.angle_beta   90.00
_cell.angle_gamma   90.00
#
_symmetry.space_group_name_H-M   'P 1'
#
loop_
_entity.id
_entity.type
_entity.pdbx_description
1 polymer ?
#
loop_
_entity_poly.entity_id
_entity_poly.type
_entity_poly.pdbx_seq_one_letter_code
_entity_poly.pdbx_strand_id
1 'polypeptide(L)'
;MTFTEAACGIRGTVPDESFEVIAGEDPVVATGLIVNRVWEALETPGVLEHHGPTIIGEMTVDDFLGAMWIDPMTHSWDLADSVDVDHGISDDQANALYTEALESIEAFRRPGGYADALQGSNDPVGRLMAFLGRTSVRS
;
A
#
# COMPACT_ATOMS: atom_id res chain seq x y z
N MET A 1 -4.51 -10.17 -17.77
CA MET A 1 -3.40 -10.39 -16.83
C MET A 1 -3.49 -9.27 -15.82
N THR A 2 -3.76 -9.58 -14.56
CA THR A 2 -3.84 -8.56 -13.49
C THR A 2 -2.45 -8.09 -13.08
N PHE A 3 -2.35 -6.95 -12.39
CA PHE A 3 -1.09 -6.48 -11.80
C PHE A 3 -0.41 -7.58 -10.96
N THR A 4 -1.17 -8.29 -10.13
CA THR A 4 -0.67 -9.41 -9.32
C THR A 4 -0.12 -10.55 -10.17
N GLU A 5 -0.80 -10.93 -11.27
CA GLU A 5 -0.30 -11.96 -12.18
C GLU A 5 0.97 -11.51 -12.92
N ALA A 6 1.07 -10.23 -13.28
CA ALA A 6 2.17 -9.65 -14.03
C ALA A 6 3.42 -9.34 -13.18
N ALA A 7 3.22 -8.85 -11.95
CA ALA A 7 4.28 -8.43 -11.04
C ALA A 7 4.85 -9.60 -10.23
N CYS A 8 4.01 -10.56 -9.89
CA CYS A 8 4.34 -11.54 -8.86
C CYS A 8 4.34 -12.98 -9.37
N GLY A 9 3.86 -13.24 -10.60
CA GLY A 9 3.72 -14.60 -11.12
C GLY A 9 2.72 -15.47 -10.33
N ILE A 10 1.92 -14.86 -9.46
CA ILE A 10 0.92 -15.52 -8.62
C ILE A 10 -0.45 -15.15 -9.15
N ARG A 11 -1.29 -16.16 -9.40
CA ARG A 11 -2.72 -15.96 -9.55
C ARG A 11 -3.28 -15.63 -8.17
N GLY A 12 -3.37 -14.34 -7.86
CA GLY A 12 -4.12 -13.92 -6.68
C GLY A 12 -5.54 -14.48 -6.75
N THR A 13 -6.12 -14.81 -5.60
CA THR A 13 -7.56 -15.05 -5.52
C THR A 13 -8.27 -13.76 -5.90
N VAL A 14 -8.78 -13.70 -7.12
CA VAL A 14 -9.76 -12.69 -7.50
C VAL A 14 -11.03 -13.07 -6.75
N PRO A 15 -11.61 -12.16 -5.94
CA PRO A 15 -12.91 -12.42 -5.33
C PRO A 15 -13.92 -12.84 -6.41
N ASP A 16 -14.75 -13.83 -6.11
CA ASP A 16 -15.84 -14.23 -7.01
C ASP A 16 -16.91 -13.14 -7.14
N GLU A 17 -16.97 -12.26 -6.14
CA GLU A 17 -17.89 -11.12 -6.06
C GLU A 17 -17.29 -9.87 -6.71
N SER A 18 -18.15 -8.98 -7.24
CA SER A 18 -17.69 -7.71 -7.81
C SER A 18 -17.23 -6.74 -6.71
N PHE A 19 -16.44 -5.74 -7.08
CA PHE A 19 -15.99 -4.72 -6.12
C PHE A 19 -17.16 -3.94 -5.50
N GLU A 20 -18.24 -3.71 -6.25
CA GLU A 20 -19.45 -3.08 -5.71
C GLU A 20 -20.12 -3.92 -4.63
N VAL A 21 -20.13 -5.25 -4.79
CA VAL A 21 -20.66 -6.17 -3.79
C VAL A 21 -19.79 -6.18 -2.54
N ILE A 22 -18.46 -6.20 -2.71
CA ILE A 22 -17.49 -6.20 -1.61
C ILE A 22 -17.53 -4.88 -0.83
N ALA A 23 -17.60 -3.75 -1.53
CA ALA A 23 -17.70 -2.43 -0.92
C ALA A 23 -19.05 -2.21 -0.23
N GLY A 24 -20.10 -2.84 -0.75
CA GLY A 24 -21.46 -2.72 -0.22
C GLY A 24 -22.06 -1.33 -0.40
N GLU A 25 -23.16 -1.06 0.31
CA GLU A 25 -23.84 0.24 0.28
C GLU A 25 -23.07 1.35 1.00
N ASP A 26 -22.22 0.98 1.96
CA ASP A 26 -21.36 1.89 2.72
C ASP A 26 -19.92 1.37 2.77
N PRO A 27 -19.06 1.80 1.81
CA PRO A 27 -17.66 1.40 1.74
C PRO A 27 -16.86 1.74 3.00
N VAL A 28 -17.23 2.81 3.72
CA VAL A 28 -16.53 3.21 4.96
C VAL A 28 -16.74 2.15 6.04
N VAL A 29 -17.98 1.67 6.17
CA VAL A 29 -18.31 0.59 7.11
C VAL A 29 -17.61 -0.71 6.69
N ALA A 30 -17.64 -1.07 5.41
CA ALA A 30 -17.00 -2.28 4.91
C ALA A 30 -15.48 -2.28 5.15
N THR A 31 -14.79 -1.18 4.81
CA THR A 31 -13.35 -1.01 5.05
C THR A 31 -13.03 -1.07 6.54
N GLY A 32 -13.77 -0.34 7.37
CA GLY A 32 -13.53 -0.32 8.82
C GLY A 32 -13.64 -1.71 9.46
N LEU A 33 -14.63 -2.52 9.05
CA LEU A 33 -14.79 -3.88 9.55
C LEU A 33 -13.61 -4.79 9.19
N ILE A 34 -13.14 -4.75 7.94
CA ILE A 34 -12.05 -5.61 7.46
C ILE A 34 -10.73 -5.21 8.13
N VAL A 35 -10.41 -3.90 8.13
CA VAL A 35 -9.17 -3.39 8.70
C VAL A 35 -9.10 -3.70 10.19
N ASN A 36 -10.17 -3.45 10.95
CA ASN A 36 -10.20 -3.75 12.39
C ASN A 36 -10.00 -5.24 12.68
N ARG A 37 -10.60 -6.12 11.88
CA ARG A 37 -10.43 -7.58 12.05
C ARG A 37 -8.98 -8.02 11.78
N VAL A 38 -8.34 -7.47 10.75
CA VAL A 38 -6.92 -7.77 10.46
C VAL A 38 -6.05 -7.26 11.60
N TRP A 39 -6.32 -6.05 12.10
CA TRP A 39 -5.56 -5.48 13.21
C TRP A 39 -5.67 -6.32 14.49
N GLU A 40 -6.89 -6.74 14.87
CA GLU A 40 -7.11 -7.65 16.00
C GLU A 40 -6.34 -8.98 15.84
N ALA A 41 -6.28 -9.52 14.61
CA ALA A 41 -5.52 -10.72 14.35
C ALA A 41 -4.00 -10.51 14.53
N LEU A 42 -3.46 -9.37 14.08
CA LEU A 42 -2.04 -9.03 14.21
C LEU A 42 -1.61 -8.82 15.67
N GLU A 43 -2.54 -8.49 16.56
CA GLU A 43 -2.27 -8.36 18.01
C GLU A 43 -2.13 -9.72 18.72
N THR A 44 -2.46 -10.84 18.06
CA THR A 44 -2.34 -12.17 18.66
C THR A 44 -0.86 -12.59 18.77
N PRO A 45 -0.38 -13.02 19.94
CA PRO A 45 1.02 -13.44 20.11
C PRO A 45 1.43 -14.55 19.13
N GLY A 46 2.58 -14.41 18.49
CA GLY A 46 3.11 -15.40 17.56
C GLY A 46 2.62 -15.26 16.11
N VAL A 47 1.73 -14.30 15.81
CA VAL A 47 1.18 -14.12 14.46
C VAL A 47 2.20 -13.51 13.50
N LEU A 48 3.04 -12.58 13.96
CA LEU A 48 4.05 -11.93 13.12
C LEU A 48 5.09 -12.93 12.61
N GLU A 49 5.43 -13.94 13.41
CA GLU A 49 6.37 -15.02 13.09
C GLU A 49 5.75 -16.12 12.21
N HIS A 50 4.44 -16.07 11.95
CA HIS A 50 3.79 -17.04 11.09
C HIS A 50 4.34 -16.95 9.66
N HIS A 51 4.82 -18.07 9.13
CA HIS A 51 5.39 -18.16 7.79
C HIS A 51 4.36 -18.76 6.83
N GLY A 52 4.17 -18.13 5.68
CA GLY A 52 3.22 -18.60 4.68
C GLY A 52 3.36 -17.95 3.31
N PRO A 53 2.57 -18.41 2.34
CA PRO A 53 2.59 -17.86 0.99
C PRO A 53 1.96 -16.46 0.94
N THR A 54 2.66 -15.51 0.32
CA THR A 54 2.16 -14.16 0.04
C THR A 54 2.20 -13.86 -1.45
N ILE A 55 1.67 -12.70 -1.85
CA ILE A 55 1.77 -12.24 -3.24
C ILE A 55 3.21 -11.96 -3.69
N ILE A 56 4.20 -11.85 -2.81
CA ILE A 56 5.59 -11.54 -3.20
C ILE A 56 6.59 -12.63 -2.79
N GLY A 57 6.08 -13.82 -2.45
CA GLY A 57 6.87 -14.99 -2.06
C GLY A 57 6.42 -15.58 -0.73
N GLU A 58 7.02 -16.69 -0.34
CA GLU A 58 6.88 -17.17 1.05
C GLU A 58 7.75 -16.33 1.98
N MET A 59 7.15 -15.83 3.06
CA MET A 59 7.82 -15.02 4.08
C MET A 59 7.00 -15.03 5.38
N THR A 60 7.52 -14.38 6.42
CA THR A 60 6.74 -14.15 7.64
C THR A 60 5.68 -13.06 7.43
N VAL A 61 4.67 -13.02 8.31
CA VAL A 61 3.70 -11.92 8.33
C VAL A 61 4.41 -10.59 8.59
N ASP A 62 5.42 -10.55 9.45
CA ASP A 62 6.23 -9.35 9.73
C ASP A 62 6.91 -8.82 8.47
N ASP A 63 7.64 -9.69 7.76
CA ASP A 63 8.32 -9.33 6.52
C ASP A 63 7.34 -8.83 5.44
N PHE A 64 6.17 -9.48 5.34
CA PHE A 64 5.15 -9.07 4.39
C PHE A 64 4.55 -7.70 4.70
N LEU A 65 4.26 -7.43 5.97
CA LEU A 65 3.77 -6.12 6.40
C LEU A 65 4.80 -5.04 6.14
N GLY A 66 6.09 -5.30 6.44
CA GLY A 66 7.18 -4.38 6.14
C GLY A 66 7.29 -4.07 4.64
N ALA A 67 7.28 -5.10 3.80
CA ALA A 67 7.41 -4.94 2.35
C ALA A 67 6.22 -4.23 1.71
N MET A 68 5.00 -4.47 2.19
CA MET A 68 3.77 -3.91 1.62
C MET A 68 3.34 -2.57 2.23
N TRP A 69 4.00 -2.11 3.29
CA TRP A 69 3.58 -0.92 4.06
C TRP A 69 3.46 0.37 3.21
N ILE A 70 4.21 0.45 2.11
CA ILE A 70 4.22 1.61 1.24
C ILE A 70 2.87 1.87 0.54
N ASP A 71 2.13 0.82 0.19
CA ASP A 71 0.81 0.93 -0.47
C ASP A 71 -0.23 1.62 0.44
N PRO A 72 -0.49 1.11 1.67
CA PRO A 72 -1.41 1.77 2.61
C PRO A 72 -1.04 3.22 2.93
N MET A 73 0.26 3.52 3.09
CA MET A 73 0.72 4.88 3.36
C MET A 73 0.47 5.82 2.19
N THR A 74 0.74 5.35 0.96
CA THR A 74 0.49 6.11 -0.27
C THR A 74 -1.00 6.40 -0.45
N HIS A 75 -1.86 5.39 -0.23
CA HIS A 75 -3.31 5.56 -0.38
C HIS A 75 -3.94 6.36 0.76
N SER A 76 -3.35 6.34 1.95
CA SER A 76 -3.74 7.25 3.03
C SER A 76 -3.46 8.71 2.65
N TRP A 77 -2.32 8.98 2.00
CA TRP A 77 -2.03 10.29 1.44
C TRP A 77 -3.00 10.67 0.32
N ASP A 78 -3.27 9.77 -0.63
CA ASP A 78 -4.22 10.00 -1.73
C ASP A 78 -5.60 10.43 -1.19
N LEU A 79 -6.11 9.71 -0.17
CA LEU A 79 -7.39 10.00 0.46
C LEU A 79 -7.36 11.34 1.21
N ALA A 80 -6.32 11.58 2.01
CA ALA A 80 -6.20 12.81 2.78
C ALA A 80 -6.12 14.05 1.89
N ASP A 81 -5.34 13.98 0.81
CA ASP A 81 -5.26 15.01 -0.24
C ASP A 81 -6.63 15.23 -0.90
N SER A 82 -7.39 14.17 -1.20
CA SER A 82 -8.69 14.31 -1.85
C SER A 82 -9.74 15.06 -1.01
N VAL A 83 -9.68 14.96 0.33
CA VAL A 83 -10.67 15.57 1.25
C VAL A 83 -10.12 16.73 2.08
N ASP A 84 -8.90 17.20 1.80
CA ASP A 84 -8.26 18.34 2.49
C ASP A 84 -8.07 18.14 4.00
N VAL A 85 -7.58 16.96 4.39
CA VAL A 85 -7.21 16.68 5.78
C VAL A 85 -5.72 16.36 5.89
N ASP A 86 -5.20 16.46 7.10
CA ASP A 86 -3.82 16.06 7.39
C ASP A 86 -3.63 14.57 7.15
N HIS A 87 -2.62 14.20 6.37
CA HIS A 87 -2.26 12.81 6.08
C HIS A 87 -1.55 12.13 7.26
N GLY A 88 -1.03 12.89 8.24
CA GLY A 88 -0.40 12.35 9.44
C GLY A 88 0.97 11.68 9.25
N ILE A 89 1.44 11.52 8.01
CA ILE A 89 2.80 11.07 7.68
C ILE A 89 3.83 12.10 8.15
N SER A 90 4.69 11.71 9.09
CA SER A 90 5.82 12.53 9.55
C SER A 90 7.00 12.52 8.57
N ASP A 91 7.86 13.53 8.65
CA ASP A 91 9.09 13.62 7.85
C ASP A 91 9.99 12.38 8.01
N ASP A 92 10.14 11.86 9.23
CA ASP A 92 10.96 10.68 9.51
C ASP A 92 10.37 9.43 8.84
N GLN A 93 9.05 9.24 8.91
CA GLN A 93 8.36 8.15 8.22
C GLN A 93 8.50 8.28 6.70
N ALA A 94 8.33 9.49 6.16
CA ALA A 94 8.46 9.73 4.73
C ALA A 94 9.90 9.45 4.23
N ASN A 95 10.91 9.82 5.02
CA ASN A 95 12.30 9.54 4.71
C ASN A 95 12.60 8.02 4.74
N ALA A 96 12.12 7.31 5.77
CA ALA A 96 12.30 5.86 5.87
C ALA A 96 11.63 5.13 4.70
N LEU A 97 10.38 5.47 4.39
CA LEU A 97 9.64 4.94 3.25
C LEU A 97 10.33 5.24 1.92
N TYR A 98 10.89 6.45 1.77
CA TYR A 98 11.62 6.82 0.55
C TYR A 98 12.89 5.98 0.36
N THR A 99 13.64 5.73 1.43
CA THR A 99 14.80 4.84 1.39
C THR A 99 14.40 3.43 0.97
N GLU A 100 13.36 2.87 1.57
CA GLU A 100 12.84 1.55 1.21
C GLU A 100 12.38 1.50 -0.26
N ALA A 101 11.63 2.52 -0.70
CA ALA A 101 11.11 2.60 -2.06
C ALA A 101 12.23 2.63 -3.11
N LEU A 102 13.36 3.29 -2.82
CA LEU A 102 14.51 3.31 -3.72
C LEU A 102 15.09 1.91 -3.99
N GLU A 103 14.95 0.99 -3.03
CA GLU A 103 15.48 -0.37 -3.14
C GLU A 103 14.49 -1.32 -3.82
N SER A 104 13.19 -1.18 -3.54
CA SER A 104 12.19 -2.20 -3.89
C SER A 104 11.16 -1.79 -4.93
N ILE A 105 10.86 -0.49 -5.12
CA ILE A 105 9.67 -0.07 -5.87
C ILE A 105 9.73 -0.39 -7.36
N GLU A 106 10.92 -0.45 -7.95
CA GLU A 106 11.08 -0.68 -9.39
C GLU A 106 10.58 -2.07 -9.83
N ALA A 107 10.62 -3.05 -8.92
CA ALA A 107 10.03 -4.36 -9.16
C ALA A 107 8.51 -4.29 -9.37
N PHE A 108 7.84 -3.34 -8.71
CA PHE A 108 6.40 -3.09 -8.84
C PHE A 108 6.07 -2.05 -9.91
N ARG A 109 6.95 -1.07 -10.16
CA ARG A 109 6.76 -0.05 -11.20
C ARG A 109 6.77 -0.65 -12.59
N ARG A 110 7.76 -1.49 -12.91
CA ARG A 110 7.92 -2.12 -14.23
C ARG A 110 6.69 -2.87 -14.75
N PRO A 111 5.97 -3.69 -13.96
CA PRO A 111 4.72 -4.32 -14.37
C PRO A 111 3.50 -3.39 -14.35
N GLY A 112 3.66 -2.11 -14.02
CA GLY A 112 2.60 -1.09 -14.05
C GLY A 112 1.88 -0.85 -12.71
N GLY A 113 2.46 -1.27 -11.58
CA GLY A 113 1.89 -1.02 -10.25
C GLY A 113 2.06 0.42 -9.77
N TYR A 114 3.10 1.08 -10.27
CA TYR A 114 3.41 2.48 -9.97
C TYR A 114 3.62 3.24 -11.27
N ALA A 115 3.22 4.51 -11.28
CA ALA A 115 3.51 5.42 -12.39
C ALA A 115 5.00 5.80 -12.44
N ASP A 116 5.43 6.47 -13.50
CA ASP A 116 6.81 6.99 -13.60
C ASP A 116 7.09 8.02 -12.48
N ALA A 117 8.34 8.02 -12.01
CA ALA A 117 8.76 8.99 -10.99
C ALA A 117 8.72 10.40 -11.57
N LEU A 118 8.14 11.32 -10.80
CA LEU A 118 8.05 12.73 -11.13
C LEU A 118 9.27 13.50 -10.61
N GLN A 119 9.40 14.76 -11.01
CA GLN A 119 10.43 15.63 -10.47
C GLN A 119 10.26 15.77 -8.95
N GLY A 120 11.34 15.53 -8.20
CA GLY A 120 11.30 15.51 -6.74
C GLY A 120 10.92 16.84 -6.09
N SER A 121 10.48 16.75 -4.83
CA SER A 121 10.21 17.89 -3.94
C SER A 121 11.33 18.08 -2.92
N ASN A 122 11.43 19.29 -2.34
CA ASN A 122 12.28 19.55 -1.17
C ASN A 122 11.60 19.13 0.15
N ASP A 123 10.28 18.95 0.13
CA ASP A 123 9.49 18.42 1.24
C ASP A 123 9.59 16.88 1.30
N PRO A 124 9.82 16.24 2.46
CA PRO A 124 10.00 14.78 2.55
C PRO A 124 8.80 13.99 2.02
N VAL A 125 7.58 14.36 2.38
CA VAL A 125 6.35 13.69 1.91
C VAL A 125 6.20 13.91 0.41
N GLY A 126 6.30 15.16 -0.06
CA GLY A 126 6.24 15.49 -1.47
C GLY A 126 7.30 14.76 -2.31
N ARG A 127 8.49 14.52 -1.75
CA ARG A 127 9.57 13.79 -2.44
C ARG A 127 9.21 12.31 -2.57
N LEU A 128 8.72 11.69 -1.50
CA LEU A 128 8.22 10.32 -1.54
C LEU A 128 7.10 10.20 -2.58
N MET A 129 6.07 11.05 -2.50
CA MET A 129 4.91 10.99 -3.40
C MET A 129 5.30 11.21 -4.86
N ALA A 130 6.17 12.18 -5.16
CA ALA A 130 6.70 12.39 -6.50
C ALA A 130 7.46 11.15 -7.02
N PHE A 131 8.27 10.51 -6.16
CA PHE A 131 9.00 9.29 -6.54
C PHE A 131 8.06 8.11 -6.82
N LEU A 132 6.95 8.01 -6.09
CA LEU A 132 5.88 7.04 -6.30
C LEU A 132 4.94 7.41 -7.47
N GLY A 133 5.24 8.49 -8.19
CA GLY A 133 4.49 8.92 -9.38
C GLY A 133 3.15 9.59 -9.06
N ARG A 134 2.96 10.08 -7.83
CA ARG A 134 1.72 10.71 -7.35
C ARG A 134 1.74 12.21 -7.57
N THR A 135 0.58 12.75 -7.93
CA THR A 135 0.34 14.20 -8.06
C THR A 135 -0.87 14.56 -7.20
N SER A 136 -0.77 15.65 -6.45
CA SER A 136 -1.91 16.14 -5.65
C SER A 136 -3.05 16.56 -6.57
N VAL A 137 -4.27 16.15 -6.24
CA VAL A 137 -5.48 16.55 -6.97
C VAL A 137 -5.86 18.00 -6.70
N ARG A 138 -5.14 18.66 -5.79
CA ARG A 138 -5.34 20.06 -5.38
C ARG A 138 -4.26 21.00 -5.94
N SER A 139 -3.32 20.49 -6.75
CA SER A 139 -2.23 21.26 -7.36
C SER A 139 -2.59 21.98 -8.66
#